data_AF-A0A6G0Y5Q0-F1
#
_entry.id   AF-A0A6G0Y5Q0-F1
#
_cell.length_a   1.000
_cell.length_b   1.000
_cell.length_c   1.000
_cell.angle_alpha   90.00
_cell.angle_beta   90.00
_cell.angle_gamma   90.00
#
_symmetry.space_group_name_H-M   'P 1'
#
loop_
_entity.id
_entity.type
_entity.pdbx_description
1 polymer ?
#
loop_
_entity_poly.entity_id
_entity_poly.type
_entity_poly.pdbx_seq_one_letter_code
_entity_poly.pdbx_strand_id
1 'polypeptide(L)'
;KILKTIHSSSCEFQNKSILLSEAINLVNSTKQKLLTLKSDTAFAKMHDKTILCANKNQINIKDDVRNNNSKRSQCYNRKLDESILCRVHYWKICVKLNWFVNELNERFPEKNQKIFRVFEIFDHSTPDFFNPKCSYVHSFISHYNYFKTNTSKILTEFPSAKSLLQNNKMIQLNFDSIVFSLSQLPAAFSETLKVISILMTLPISPASNERFFSSLKTFLRTTMGDDRLSDLMVLNVEKEEAKCIDLYKAVDAFSNIKQRRYPLK
;
A
#
# COMPACT_ATOMS: atom_id res chain seq x y z
N LYS A 1 -4.82 -20.08 -3.21
CA LYS A 1 -6.08 -19.32 -3.02
C LYS A 1 -5.85 -18.00 -2.30
N ILE A 2 -5.18 -17.99 -1.14
CA ILE A 2 -4.83 -16.79 -0.38
C ILE A 2 -4.06 -15.74 -1.23
N LEU A 3 -3.03 -16.17 -1.96
CA LEU A 3 -2.30 -15.26 -2.86
C LEU A 3 -3.18 -14.68 -3.97
N LYS A 4 -4.17 -15.45 -4.48
CA LYS A 4 -5.09 -14.96 -5.52
C LYS A 4 -6.03 -13.88 -4.98
N THR A 5 -6.49 -14.02 -3.73
CA THR A 5 -7.36 -13.01 -3.10
C THR A 5 -6.62 -11.71 -2.80
N ILE A 6 -5.31 -11.79 -2.52
CA ILE A 6 -4.46 -10.61 -2.30
C ILE A 6 -4.03 -9.99 -3.63
N HIS A 7 -3.79 -10.81 -4.65
CA HIS A 7 -3.30 -10.38 -5.95
C HIS A 7 -4.20 -9.34 -6.61
N SER A 8 -5.53 -9.52 -6.57
CA SER A 8 -6.46 -8.53 -7.13
C SER A 8 -6.28 -7.15 -6.50
N SER A 9 -6.15 -7.08 -5.18
CA SER A 9 -5.93 -5.81 -4.48
C SER A 9 -4.53 -5.25 -4.68
N SER A 10 -3.54 -6.13 -4.75
CA SER A 10 -2.17 -5.72 -5.04
C SER A 10 -2.03 -5.11 -6.45
N CYS A 11 -2.73 -5.63 -7.45
CA CYS A 11 -2.76 -5.06 -8.80
C CYS A 11 -3.40 -3.67 -8.79
N GLU A 12 -4.54 -3.52 -8.12
CA GLU A 12 -5.23 -2.23 -8.02
C GLU A 12 -4.40 -1.18 -7.27
N PHE A 13 -3.70 -1.55 -6.18
CA PHE A 13 -2.80 -0.62 -5.49
C PHE A 13 -1.52 -0.27 -6.27
N GLN A 14 -1.24 -0.96 -7.38
CA GLN A 14 -0.16 -0.57 -8.28
C GLN A 14 -0.62 0.40 -9.36
N ASN A 15 -1.94 0.57 -9.53
CA ASN A 15 -2.48 1.55 -10.44
C ASN A 15 -2.33 2.97 -9.87
N LYS A 16 -1.95 3.93 -10.74
CA LYS A 16 -1.75 5.34 -10.36
C LYS A 16 -3.07 6.11 -10.27
N SER A 17 -4.11 5.65 -10.95
CA SER A 17 -5.40 6.36 -11.07
C SER A 17 -6.44 5.94 -10.03
N ILE A 18 -6.07 5.09 -9.06
CA ILE A 18 -7.05 4.57 -8.09
C ILE A 18 -7.42 5.63 -7.06
N LEU A 19 -8.72 5.83 -6.83
CA LEU A 19 -9.20 6.72 -5.77
C LEU A 19 -9.06 6.05 -4.41
N LEU A 20 -8.67 6.83 -3.39
CA LEU A 20 -8.38 6.26 -2.08
C LEU A 20 -9.63 5.71 -1.36
N SER A 21 -10.81 6.26 -1.65
CA SER A 21 -12.10 5.75 -1.18
C SER A 21 -12.36 4.33 -1.70
N GLU A 22 -12.17 4.10 -3.00
CA GLU A 22 -12.31 2.79 -3.65
C GLU A 22 -11.26 1.81 -3.13
N ALA A 23 -10.02 2.27 -2.94
CA ALA A 23 -8.95 1.47 -2.35
C ALA A 23 -9.32 0.96 -0.95
N ILE A 24 -9.94 1.79 -0.09
CA ILE A 24 -10.40 1.36 1.24
C ILE A 24 -11.50 0.32 1.16
N ASN A 25 -12.46 0.50 0.25
CA ASN A 25 -13.53 -0.48 0.01
C ASN A 25 -12.93 -1.84 -0.41
N LEU A 26 -11.91 -1.81 -1.26
CA LEU A 26 -11.18 -2.99 -1.69
C LEU A 26 -10.36 -3.64 -0.56
N VAL A 27 -9.72 -2.84 0.31
CA VAL A 27 -9.05 -3.33 1.54
C VAL A 27 -10.06 -4.03 2.45
N ASN A 28 -11.23 -3.43 2.67
CA ASN A 28 -12.26 -4.00 3.55
C ASN A 28 -12.83 -5.30 2.97
N SER A 29 -13.09 -5.34 1.66
CA SER A 29 -13.50 -6.56 0.96
C SER A 29 -12.46 -7.68 1.06
N THR A 30 -11.18 -7.36 0.94
CA THR A 30 -10.11 -8.36 1.09
C THR A 30 -9.93 -8.83 2.52
N LYS A 31 -10.02 -7.94 3.51
CA LYS A 31 -10.04 -8.32 4.93
C LYS A 31 -11.16 -9.33 5.20
N GLN A 32 -12.37 -9.06 4.73
CA GLN A 32 -13.49 -9.99 4.87
C GLN A 32 -13.23 -11.34 4.17
N LYS A 33 -12.67 -11.33 2.95
CA LYS A 33 -12.27 -12.57 2.25
C LYS A 33 -11.19 -13.35 2.99
N LEU A 34 -10.21 -12.69 3.60
CA LEU A 34 -9.17 -13.35 4.41
C LEU A 34 -9.75 -13.94 5.70
N LEU A 35 -10.70 -13.25 6.33
CA LEU A 35 -11.41 -13.74 7.52
C LEU A 35 -12.33 -14.93 7.20
N THR A 36 -13.02 -14.93 6.06
CA THR A 36 -13.83 -16.10 5.65
C THR A 36 -12.95 -17.32 5.35
N LEU A 37 -11.73 -17.13 4.85
CA LEU A 37 -10.75 -18.23 4.69
C LEU A 37 -10.26 -18.80 6.03
N LYS A 38 -10.41 -18.07 7.14
CA LYS A 38 -10.09 -18.54 8.50
C LYS A 38 -11.20 -19.44 9.06
N SER A 39 -12.43 -19.35 8.56
CA SER A 39 -13.55 -20.15 9.06
C SER A 39 -13.31 -21.67 8.95
N ASP A 40 -13.78 -22.41 9.95
CA ASP A 40 -13.58 -23.86 10.03
C ASP A 40 -14.20 -24.61 8.84
N THR A 41 -15.28 -24.07 8.27
CA THR A 41 -15.94 -24.63 7.08
C THR A 41 -15.10 -24.45 5.81
N ALA A 42 -14.42 -23.31 5.66
CA ALA A 42 -13.49 -23.08 4.56
C ALA A 42 -12.25 -23.95 4.69
N PHE A 43 -11.80 -24.19 5.94
CA PHE A 43 -10.70 -25.11 6.21
C PHE A 43 -11.07 -26.56 5.90
N ALA A 44 -12.23 -27.04 6.33
CA ALA A 44 -12.72 -28.39 6.00
C ALA A 44 -12.72 -28.62 4.48
N LYS A 45 -13.27 -27.67 3.70
CA LYS A 45 -13.24 -27.74 2.22
C LYS A 45 -11.83 -27.75 1.63
N MET A 46 -10.85 -27.11 2.28
CA MET A 46 -9.46 -27.15 1.85
C MET A 46 -8.80 -28.48 2.21
N HIS A 47 -9.10 -29.00 3.40
CA HIS A 47 -8.64 -30.32 3.87
C HIS A 47 -9.16 -31.43 2.96
N ASP A 48 -10.46 -31.43 2.63
CA ASP A 48 -11.08 -32.42 1.73
C ASP A 48 -10.44 -32.42 0.33
N LYS A 49 -10.14 -31.22 -0.21
CA LYS A 49 -9.39 -31.08 -1.48
C LYS A 49 -7.97 -31.60 -1.39
N THR A 50 -7.34 -31.47 -0.22
CA THR A 50 -5.98 -31.95 0.02
C THR A 50 -5.97 -33.47 0.10
N ILE A 51 -6.94 -34.08 0.79
CA ILE A 51 -7.16 -35.54 0.80
C ILE A 51 -7.37 -36.07 -0.61
N LEU A 52 -8.25 -35.43 -1.39
CA LEU A 52 -8.48 -35.81 -2.79
C LEU A 52 -7.21 -35.74 -3.65
N CYS A 53 -6.37 -34.71 -3.48
CA CYS A 53 -5.10 -34.62 -4.20
C CYS A 53 -4.07 -35.65 -3.73
N ALA A 54 -3.99 -35.90 -2.43
CA ALA A 54 -3.08 -36.89 -1.87
C ALA A 54 -3.43 -38.30 -2.37
N ASN A 55 -4.72 -38.64 -2.38
CA ASN A 55 -5.20 -39.93 -2.90
C ASN A 55 -4.89 -40.09 -4.39
N LYS A 56 -5.01 -39.02 -5.19
CA LYS A 56 -4.62 -39.03 -6.62
C LYS A 56 -3.12 -39.27 -6.83
N ASN A 57 -2.30 -38.79 -5.90
CA ASN A 57 -0.83 -38.89 -5.98
C ASN A 57 -0.27 -40.05 -5.13
N GLN A 58 -1.13 -40.95 -4.61
CA GLN A 58 -0.76 -42.09 -3.76
C GLN A 58 0.01 -41.70 -2.47
N ILE A 59 -0.24 -40.51 -1.91
CA ILE A 59 0.38 -40.05 -0.67
C ILE A 59 -0.48 -40.49 0.51
N ASN A 60 0.09 -41.26 1.43
CA ASN A 60 -0.63 -41.78 2.59
C ASN A 60 -0.74 -40.71 3.70
N ILE A 61 -1.94 -40.15 3.89
CA ILE A 61 -2.19 -39.18 4.97
C ILE A 61 -2.42 -39.95 6.26
N LYS A 62 -1.43 -39.98 7.17
CA LYS A 62 -1.64 -40.46 8.54
C LYS A 62 -2.18 -39.33 9.41
N ASP A 63 -3.21 -39.60 10.20
CA ASP A 63 -3.71 -38.70 11.24
C ASP A 63 -2.71 -38.60 12.41
N ASP A 64 -2.54 -37.39 12.94
CA ASP A 64 -1.56 -37.05 13.98
C ASP A 64 -1.75 -37.90 15.26
N VAL A 65 -0.82 -38.82 15.54
CA VAL A 65 -0.57 -39.29 16.91
C VAL A 65 0.29 -38.23 17.60
N ARG A 66 -0.26 -37.56 18.61
CA ARG A 66 0.47 -36.59 19.44
C ARG A 66 1.67 -37.28 20.12
N ASN A 67 2.87 -37.16 19.57
CA ASN A 67 4.07 -37.31 20.37
C ASN A 67 4.34 -36.00 21.10
N ASN A 68 3.81 -35.92 22.32
CA ASN A 68 4.39 -35.05 23.33
C ASN A 68 5.86 -35.43 23.47
N ASN A 69 6.75 -34.44 23.38
CA ASN A 69 8.19 -34.50 23.60
C ASN A 69 9.05 -34.63 22.32
N SER A 70 9.45 -33.48 21.78
CA SER A 70 10.89 -33.23 21.67
C SER A 70 11.17 -31.75 21.92
N LYS A 71 11.97 -31.48 22.97
CA LYS A 71 12.61 -30.17 23.15
C LYS A 71 13.48 -29.95 21.92
N ARG A 72 13.17 -28.96 21.09
CA ARG A 72 13.98 -28.59 19.92
C ARG A 72 15.36 -28.14 20.39
N SER A 73 16.38 -28.97 20.19
CA SER A 73 17.75 -28.50 20.07
C SER A 73 17.90 -27.79 18.72
N GLN A 74 18.39 -26.57 18.80
CA GLN A 74 18.61 -25.65 17.70
C GLN A 74 19.75 -26.17 16.80
N CYS A 75 19.41 -26.98 15.79
CA CYS A 75 20.35 -27.50 14.81
C CYS A 75 19.71 -27.50 13.43
N TYR A 76 20.32 -26.76 12.50
CA TYR A 76 19.97 -26.70 11.09
C TYR A 76 20.19 -28.08 10.43
N ASN A 77 19.20 -28.53 9.65
CA ASN A 77 19.24 -29.63 8.67
C ASN A 77 19.74 -31.02 9.13
N ARG A 78 18.79 -31.94 9.41
CA ARG A 78 18.88 -33.35 8.98
C ARG A 78 17.54 -34.08 9.14
N LYS A 79 17.13 -34.74 8.05
CA LYS A 79 16.00 -35.67 7.86
C LYS A 79 14.59 -35.06 7.91
N LEU A 80 14.04 -34.89 6.70
CA LEU A 80 12.60 -34.75 6.45
C LEU A 80 11.93 -36.09 6.78
N ASP A 81 11.49 -36.27 8.02
CA ASP A 81 10.45 -37.25 8.32
C ASP A 81 9.09 -36.59 8.06
N GLU A 82 8.53 -36.93 6.91
CA GLU A 82 7.18 -36.61 6.48
C GLU A 82 6.17 -37.44 7.30
N SER A 83 5.56 -36.86 8.34
CA SER A 83 4.25 -37.30 8.88
C SER A 83 3.76 -36.47 10.08
N ILE A 84 3.56 -35.16 9.90
CA ILE A 84 2.84 -34.32 10.89
C ILE A 84 1.98 -33.29 10.12
N LEU A 85 0.90 -33.75 9.46
CA LEU A 85 0.39 -33.02 8.29
C LEU A 85 -0.80 -32.07 8.51
N CYS A 86 -1.62 -32.19 9.56
CA CYS A 86 -2.93 -31.49 9.51
C CYS A 86 -3.05 -30.26 10.44
N ARG A 87 -2.73 -30.36 11.74
CA ARG A 87 -3.00 -29.23 12.67
C ARG A 87 -1.89 -28.17 12.73
N VAL A 88 -0.62 -28.58 12.65
CA VAL A 88 0.52 -27.66 12.71
C VAL A 88 0.57 -26.76 11.47
N HIS A 89 0.20 -27.29 10.30
CA HIS A 89 0.13 -26.53 9.05
C HIS A 89 -1.06 -25.56 9.02
N TYR A 90 -2.22 -25.96 9.58
CA TYR A 90 -3.35 -25.04 9.77
C TYR A 90 -2.97 -23.84 10.63
N TRP A 91 -2.35 -24.09 11.79
CA TRP A 91 -1.89 -23.02 12.67
C TRP A 91 -0.89 -22.09 11.97
N LYS A 92 0.09 -22.63 11.23
CA LYS A 92 1.03 -21.82 10.42
C LYS A 92 0.32 -20.98 9.35
N ILE A 93 -0.74 -21.49 8.71
CA ILE A 93 -1.54 -20.76 7.73
C ILE A 93 -2.34 -19.65 8.42
N CYS A 94 -2.98 -19.93 9.55
CA CYS A 94 -3.71 -18.95 10.34
C CYS A 94 -2.80 -17.83 10.86
N VAL A 95 -1.59 -18.15 11.30
CA VAL A 95 -0.59 -17.16 11.71
C VAL A 95 -0.23 -16.23 10.55
N LYS A 96 0.02 -16.79 9.34
CA LYS A 96 0.29 -15.98 8.15
C LYS A 96 -0.91 -15.12 7.73
N LEU A 97 -2.13 -15.66 7.81
CA LEU A 97 -3.35 -14.90 7.52
C LEU A 97 -3.56 -13.75 8.52
N ASN A 98 -3.37 -14.00 9.82
CA ASN A 98 -3.45 -12.95 10.84
C ASN A 98 -2.38 -11.88 10.60
N TRP A 99 -1.17 -12.26 10.21
CA TRP A 99 -0.12 -11.31 9.87
C TRP A 99 -0.53 -10.39 8.70
N PHE A 100 -1.08 -10.94 7.61
CA PHE A 100 -1.58 -10.13 6.49
C PHE A 100 -2.73 -9.20 6.90
N VAL A 101 -3.67 -9.68 7.71
CA VAL A 101 -4.76 -8.84 8.21
C VAL A 101 -4.21 -7.72 9.11
N ASN A 102 -3.23 -8.03 9.95
CA ASN A 102 -2.57 -7.04 10.80
C ASN A 102 -1.82 -6.00 9.98
N GLU A 103 -1.07 -6.42 8.96
CA GLU A 103 -0.38 -5.52 8.04
C GLU A 103 -1.36 -4.56 7.33
N LEU A 104 -2.51 -5.07 6.88
CA LEU A 104 -3.57 -4.23 6.30
C LEU A 104 -4.24 -3.30 7.32
N ASN A 105 -4.22 -3.63 8.60
CA ASN A 105 -4.74 -2.77 9.67
C ASN A 105 -3.75 -1.67 10.04
N GLU A 106 -2.47 -2.01 10.16
CA GLU A 106 -1.38 -1.05 10.38
C GLU A 106 -1.27 -0.06 9.22
N ARG A 107 -1.37 -0.54 7.98
CA ARG A 107 -1.26 0.30 6.78
C ARG A 107 -2.50 1.16 6.53
N PHE A 108 -3.69 0.68 6.88
CA PHE A 108 -4.96 1.40 6.70
C PHE A 108 -5.75 1.45 8.01
N PRO A 109 -5.31 2.26 8.99
CA PRO A 109 -5.97 2.36 10.28
C PRO A 109 -7.35 2.99 10.12
N GLU A 110 -8.34 2.46 10.85
CA GLU A 110 -9.74 2.91 10.78
C GLU A 110 -9.91 4.40 11.09
N LYS A 111 -9.05 4.95 11.96
CA LYS A 111 -9.02 6.38 12.28
C LYS A 111 -8.78 7.25 11.03
N ASN A 112 -7.89 6.82 10.15
CA ASN A 112 -7.52 7.56 8.94
C ASN A 112 -8.48 7.30 7.78
N GLN A 113 -9.29 6.22 7.84
CA GLN A 113 -10.31 5.97 6.81
C GLN A 113 -11.28 7.14 6.69
N LYS A 114 -11.63 7.81 7.80
CA LYS A 114 -12.49 9.00 7.77
C LYS A 114 -11.90 10.17 6.98
N ILE A 115 -10.57 10.34 7.02
CA ILE A 115 -9.85 11.38 6.27
C ILE A 115 -9.92 11.06 4.77
N PHE A 116 -9.75 9.80 4.44
CA PHE A 116 -9.72 9.33 3.06
C PHE A 116 -11.11 9.27 2.40
N ARG A 117 -12.19 9.21 3.18
CA ARG A 117 -13.57 9.37 2.67
C ARG A 117 -13.86 10.75 2.11
N VAL A 118 -12.99 11.74 2.31
CA VAL A 118 -13.11 13.03 1.61
C VAL A 118 -13.11 12.89 0.09
N PHE A 119 -12.49 11.84 -0.46
CA PHE A 119 -12.60 11.55 -1.90
C PHE A 119 -14.05 11.30 -2.36
N GLU A 120 -14.94 10.82 -1.48
CA GLU A 120 -16.35 10.56 -1.81
C GLU A 120 -17.12 11.86 -2.14
N ILE A 121 -16.65 13.02 -1.67
CA ILE A 121 -17.27 14.33 -1.93
C ILE A 121 -17.08 14.77 -3.38
N PHE A 122 -16.03 14.26 -4.01
CA PHE A 122 -15.74 14.51 -5.42
C PHE A 122 -16.34 13.44 -6.34
N ASP A 123 -17.04 12.44 -5.79
CA ASP A 123 -17.79 11.46 -6.58
C ASP A 123 -19.21 11.98 -6.85
N HIS A 124 -19.58 12.07 -8.12
CA HIS A 124 -20.92 12.49 -8.54
C HIS A 124 -22.02 11.51 -8.10
N SER A 125 -21.65 10.25 -7.85
CA SER A 125 -22.57 9.17 -7.49
C SER A 125 -23.06 9.25 -6.05
N THR A 126 -22.36 10.00 -5.18
CA THR A 126 -22.69 10.07 -3.76
C THR A 126 -23.63 11.24 -3.44
N PRO A 127 -24.54 11.09 -2.47
CA PRO A 127 -25.40 12.19 -2.02
C PRO A 127 -24.60 13.36 -1.41
N ASP A 128 -23.35 13.10 -1.00
CA ASP A 128 -22.44 14.06 -0.41
C ASP A 128 -21.61 14.86 -1.43
N PHE A 129 -21.90 14.74 -2.73
CA PHE A 129 -21.23 15.49 -3.78
C PHE A 129 -21.24 17.00 -3.51
N PHE A 130 -20.04 17.57 -3.27
CA PHE A 130 -19.82 18.95 -2.84
C PHE A 130 -20.74 19.39 -1.68
N ASN A 131 -21.01 18.51 -0.72
CA ASN A 131 -21.77 18.85 0.49
C ASN A 131 -20.84 19.46 1.55
N PRO A 132 -20.94 20.77 1.84
CA PRO A 132 -20.03 21.42 2.78
C PRO A 132 -20.33 21.05 4.25
N LYS A 133 -21.49 20.48 4.56
CA LYS A 133 -21.87 20.00 5.90
C LYS A 133 -21.38 18.59 6.19
N CYS A 134 -20.67 17.96 5.26
CA CYS A 134 -20.20 16.61 5.43
C CYS A 134 -19.16 16.54 6.57
N SER A 135 -19.35 15.59 7.50
CA SER A 135 -18.44 15.40 8.64
C SER A 135 -17.00 15.09 8.23
N TYR A 136 -16.79 14.52 7.03
CA TYR A 136 -15.45 14.17 6.53
C TYR A 136 -14.62 15.42 6.21
N VAL A 137 -15.24 16.48 5.66
CA VAL A 137 -14.56 17.75 5.34
C VAL A 137 -13.99 18.38 6.60
N HIS A 138 -14.82 18.49 7.64
CA HIS A 138 -14.40 19.07 8.91
C HIS A 138 -13.27 18.24 9.56
N SER A 139 -13.39 16.91 9.54
CA SER A 139 -12.32 16.03 10.02
C SER A 139 -11.02 16.23 9.25
N PHE A 140 -11.08 16.37 7.92
CA PHE A 140 -9.90 16.56 7.08
C PHE A 140 -9.24 17.92 7.30
N ILE A 141 -10.03 19.00 7.34
CA ILE A 141 -9.53 20.35 7.62
C ILE A 141 -8.89 20.40 9.00
N SER A 142 -9.50 19.78 10.02
CA SER A 142 -8.93 19.74 11.36
C SER A 142 -7.59 18.99 11.41
N HIS A 143 -7.46 17.91 10.64
CA HIS A 143 -6.22 17.13 10.56
C HIS A 143 -5.11 17.90 9.83
N TYR A 144 -5.47 18.61 8.76
CA TYR A 144 -4.55 19.40 7.93
C TYR A 144 -4.56 20.90 8.27
N ASN A 145 -4.75 21.25 9.55
CA ASN A 145 -4.84 22.65 10.00
C ASN A 145 -3.58 23.48 9.66
N TYR A 146 -2.43 22.84 9.46
CA TYR A 146 -1.20 23.48 9.00
C TYR A 146 -1.38 24.33 7.74
N PHE A 147 -2.23 23.89 6.80
CA PHE A 147 -2.48 24.59 5.54
C PHE A 147 -3.41 25.80 5.67
N LYS A 148 -3.94 26.08 6.88
CA LYS A 148 -4.80 27.23 7.21
C LYS A 148 -5.93 27.44 6.18
N THR A 149 -6.70 26.39 5.92
CA THR A 149 -7.82 26.45 4.97
C THR A 149 -8.99 27.23 5.56
N ASN A 150 -9.59 28.10 4.76
CA ASN A 150 -10.72 28.93 5.21
C ASN A 150 -12.03 28.16 5.08
N THR A 151 -12.53 27.61 6.19
CA THR A 151 -13.79 26.84 6.23
C THR A 151 -14.99 27.64 5.72
N SER A 152 -15.04 28.94 5.99
CA SER A 152 -16.14 29.81 5.53
C SER A 152 -16.21 29.93 4.00
N LYS A 153 -15.06 30.01 3.33
CA LYS A 153 -15.00 30.05 1.87
C LYS A 153 -15.35 28.71 1.27
N ILE A 154 -14.93 27.59 1.88
CA ILE A 154 -15.30 26.24 1.45
C ILE A 154 -16.83 26.05 1.45
N LEU A 155 -17.52 26.57 2.48
CA LEU A 155 -18.99 26.53 2.57
C LEU A 155 -19.67 27.22 1.37
N THR A 156 -19.07 28.28 0.82
CA THR A 156 -19.61 29.02 -0.33
C THR A 156 -19.12 28.49 -1.68
N GLU A 157 -17.86 28.04 -1.76
CA GLU A 157 -17.23 27.54 -2.99
C GLU A 157 -17.85 26.21 -3.44
N PHE A 158 -18.17 25.31 -2.50
CA PHE A 158 -18.69 23.97 -2.82
C PHE A 158 -20.04 24.00 -3.57
N PRO A 159 -21.07 24.73 -3.12
CA PRO A 159 -22.32 24.88 -3.88
C PRO A 159 -22.11 25.49 -5.28
N SER A 160 -21.22 26.48 -5.40
CA SER A 160 -20.90 27.11 -6.69
C SER A 160 -20.20 26.14 -7.63
N ALA A 161 -19.25 25.34 -7.13
CA ALA A 161 -18.58 24.29 -7.88
C ALA A 161 -19.58 23.22 -8.35
N LYS A 162 -20.50 22.81 -7.47
CA LYS A 162 -21.57 21.86 -7.80
C LYS A 162 -22.45 22.36 -8.95
N SER A 163 -22.91 23.61 -8.88
CA SER A 163 -23.72 24.23 -9.93
C SER A 163 -22.99 24.28 -11.27
N LEU A 164 -21.71 24.68 -11.25
CA LEU A 164 -20.87 24.73 -12.46
C LEU A 164 -20.73 23.36 -13.13
N LEU A 165 -20.50 22.31 -12.34
CA LEU A 165 -20.32 20.95 -12.86
C LEU A 165 -21.65 20.34 -13.37
N GLN A 166 -22.77 20.65 -12.72
CA GLN A 166 -24.11 20.20 -13.16
C GLN A 166 -24.55 20.86 -14.47
N ASN A 167 -24.25 22.15 -14.65
CA ASN A 167 -24.61 22.88 -15.87
C ASN A 167 -23.87 22.37 -17.11
N ASN A 168 -22.67 21.80 -16.93
CA ASN A 168 -21.83 21.32 -18.02
C ASN A 168 -22.22 19.92 -18.57
N LYS A 169 -23.29 19.28 -18.07
CA LYS A 169 -23.82 17.98 -18.57
C LYS A 169 -22.75 16.90 -18.80
N MET A 170 -21.72 16.83 -17.96
CA MET A 170 -20.70 15.79 -18.04
C MET A 170 -21.26 14.49 -17.44
N ILE A 171 -21.61 13.54 -18.31
CA ILE A 171 -22.26 12.26 -17.95
C ILE A 171 -21.33 11.33 -17.13
N GLN A 172 -20.02 11.59 -17.11
CA GLN A 172 -19.04 10.94 -16.23
C GLN A 172 -18.03 11.99 -15.73
N LEU A 173 -18.23 12.47 -14.50
CA LEU A 173 -17.25 13.30 -13.83
C LEU A 173 -16.20 12.39 -13.18
N ASN A 174 -15.13 12.13 -13.91
CA ASN A 174 -13.92 11.57 -13.31
C ASN A 174 -13.28 12.63 -12.41
N PHE A 175 -12.60 12.20 -11.34
CA PHE A 175 -11.90 13.11 -10.44
C PHE A 175 -10.99 14.09 -11.21
N ASP A 176 -10.26 13.60 -12.21
CA ASP A 176 -9.38 14.42 -13.05
C ASP A 176 -10.13 15.51 -13.85
N SER A 177 -11.35 15.24 -14.32
CA SER A 177 -12.13 16.23 -15.07
C SER A 177 -12.71 17.30 -14.15
N ILE A 178 -13.02 16.95 -12.90
CA ILE A 178 -13.39 17.91 -11.85
C ILE A 178 -12.20 18.83 -11.55
N VAL A 179 -11.02 18.25 -11.31
CA VAL A 179 -9.80 19.03 -11.06
C VAL A 179 -9.51 19.97 -12.23
N PHE A 180 -9.59 19.47 -13.46
CA PHE A 180 -9.38 20.28 -14.66
C PHE A 180 -10.37 21.44 -14.74
N SER A 181 -11.67 21.20 -14.54
CA SER A 181 -12.70 22.23 -14.64
C SER A 181 -12.54 23.32 -13.59
N LEU A 182 -12.23 22.94 -12.35
CA LEU A 182 -12.01 23.91 -11.26
C LEU A 182 -10.69 24.67 -11.44
N SER A 183 -9.67 24.04 -12.04
CA SER A 183 -8.39 24.70 -12.31
C SER A 183 -8.46 25.84 -13.32
N GLN A 184 -9.50 25.88 -14.16
CA GLN A 184 -9.75 26.99 -15.10
C GLN A 184 -10.20 28.27 -14.38
N LEU A 185 -10.70 28.17 -13.14
CA LEU A 185 -11.22 29.28 -12.35
C LEU A 185 -10.56 29.35 -10.97
N PRO A 186 -9.23 29.55 -10.91
CA PRO A 186 -8.47 29.45 -9.66
C PRO A 186 -8.83 30.53 -8.65
N ALA A 187 -9.26 31.71 -9.12
CA ALA A 187 -9.70 32.81 -8.26
C ALA A 187 -11.04 32.52 -7.55
N ALA A 188 -11.91 31.73 -8.18
CA ALA A 188 -13.24 31.41 -7.64
C ALA A 188 -13.20 30.22 -6.67
N PHE A 189 -12.30 29.26 -6.88
CA PHE A 189 -12.24 27.99 -6.14
C PHE A 189 -10.93 27.79 -5.40
N SER A 190 -10.40 28.87 -4.82
CA SER A 190 -9.06 28.90 -4.22
C SER A 190 -8.88 27.90 -3.07
N GLU A 191 -9.87 27.75 -2.19
CA GLU A 191 -9.76 26.82 -1.05
C GLU A 191 -10.09 25.39 -1.48
N THR A 192 -11.02 25.22 -2.39
CA THR A 192 -11.38 23.92 -2.97
C THR A 192 -10.18 23.31 -3.71
N LEU A 193 -9.45 24.11 -4.49
CA LEU A 193 -8.22 23.68 -5.16
C LEU A 193 -7.10 23.35 -4.16
N LYS A 194 -6.99 24.06 -3.04
CA LYS A 194 -6.04 23.66 -1.97
C LYS A 194 -6.39 22.29 -1.41
N VAL A 195 -7.66 22.03 -1.10
CA VAL A 195 -8.09 20.71 -0.61
C VAL A 195 -7.76 19.61 -1.63
N ILE A 196 -8.07 19.83 -2.90
CA ILE A 196 -7.73 18.92 -4.00
C ILE A 196 -6.22 18.70 -4.11
N SER A 197 -5.41 19.76 -3.98
CA SER A 197 -3.95 19.65 -4.06
C SER A 197 -3.38 18.79 -2.94
N ILE A 198 -3.84 18.99 -1.70
CA ILE A 198 -3.44 18.15 -0.57
C ILE A 198 -3.85 16.70 -0.86
N LEU A 199 -5.07 16.49 -1.32
CA LEU A 199 -5.61 15.18 -1.64
C LEU A 199 -4.77 14.44 -2.70
N MET A 200 -4.34 15.14 -3.74
CA MET A 200 -3.47 14.60 -4.81
C MET A 200 -2.06 14.29 -4.33
N THR A 201 -1.56 14.98 -3.30
CA THR A 201 -0.25 14.67 -2.70
C THR A 201 -0.28 13.47 -1.76
N LEU A 202 -1.45 13.00 -1.34
CA LEU A 202 -1.54 11.85 -0.45
C LEU A 202 -1.12 10.57 -1.18
N PRO A 203 -0.11 9.85 -0.70
CA PRO A 203 0.30 8.60 -1.32
C PRO A 203 -0.79 7.55 -1.10
N ILE A 204 -1.50 7.19 -2.17
CA ILE A 204 -2.54 6.15 -2.15
C ILE A 204 -1.91 4.76 -1.98
N SER A 205 -0.67 4.58 -2.45
CA SER A 205 0.08 3.34 -2.33
C SER A 205 1.57 3.60 -2.09
N PRO A 206 2.18 3.04 -1.02
CA PRO A 206 3.62 3.02 -0.86
C PRO A 206 4.34 2.12 -1.88
N ALA A 207 3.66 1.50 -2.85
CA ALA A 207 4.33 0.68 -3.87
C ALA A 207 5.41 1.45 -4.63
N SER A 208 5.22 2.76 -4.87
CA SER A 208 6.27 3.60 -5.46
C SER A 208 7.48 3.72 -4.54
N ASN A 209 7.24 3.92 -3.24
CA ASN A 209 8.30 3.99 -2.22
C ASN A 209 9.01 2.64 -2.09
N GLU A 210 8.28 1.53 -1.97
CA GLU A 210 8.82 0.17 -1.89
C GLU A 210 9.68 -0.17 -3.13
N ARG A 211 9.23 0.23 -4.33
CA ARG A 211 10.02 0.08 -5.58
C ARG A 211 11.28 0.95 -5.54
N PHE A 212 11.17 2.20 -5.09
CA PHE A 212 12.32 3.09 -4.90
C PHE A 212 13.35 2.47 -3.96
N PHE A 213 12.92 2.00 -2.79
CA PHE A 213 13.79 1.29 -1.84
C PHE A 213 14.36 -0.02 -2.39
N SER A 214 13.61 -0.72 -3.23
CA SER A 214 14.09 -1.95 -3.89
C SER A 214 15.17 -1.66 -4.92
N SER A 215 15.06 -0.55 -5.68
CA SER A 215 16.10 -0.14 -6.63
C SER A 215 17.42 0.26 -5.96
N LEU A 216 17.38 0.71 -4.70
CA LEU A 216 18.60 1.03 -3.93
C LEU A 216 19.39 -0.23 -3.53
N LYS A 217 18.73 -1.39 -3.46
CA LYS A 217 19.35 -2.65 -3.01
C LYS A 217 20.02 -3.37 -4.19
N THR A 218 21.33 -3.56 -4.10
CA THR A 218 22.09 -4.39 -5.05
C THR A 218 21.91 -5.87 -4.73
N PHE A 219 21.70 -6.72 -5.74
CA PHE A 219 21.46 -8.17 -5.60
C PHE A 219 22.49 -8.90 -4.71
N LEU A 220 23.75 -8.45 -4.71
CA LEU A 220 24.86 -9.05 -3.96
C LEU A 220 24.94 -8.60 -2.48
N ARG A 221 24.20 -7.56 -2.08
CA ARG A 221 24.21 -7.03 -0.71
C ARG A 221 22.78 -6.73 -0.25
N THR A 222 22.21 -7.68 0.49
CA THR A 222 20.88 -7.55 1.09
C THR A 222 20.85 -6.60 2.29
N THR A 223 22.00 -6.31 2.90
CA THR A 223 22.17 -5.36 4.01
C THR A 223 23.10 -4.21 3.61
N MET A 224 22.75 -2.99 4.03
CA MET A 224 23.52 -1.76 3.83
C MET A 224 23.48 -0.95 5.12
N GLY A 225 24.58 -0.23 5.46
CA GLY A 225 24.57 0.71 6.58
C GLY A 225 23.78 1.97 6.25
N ASP A 226 23.30 2.66 7.30
CA ASP A 226 22.41 3.82 7.18
C ASP A 226 23.04 4.98 6.40
N ASP A 227 24.32 5.28 6.62
CA ASP A 227 25.04 6.33 5.91
C ASP A 227 25.03 6.09 4.40
N ARG A 228 25.39 4.87 3.98
CA ARG A 228 25.40 4.50 2.56
C ARG A 228 23.99 4.51 1.96
N LEU A 229 22.97 4.14 2.73
CA LEU A 229 21.58 4.22 2.25
C LEU A 229 21.17 5.67 2.02
N SER A 230 21.53 6.58 2.94
CA SER A 230 21.26 8.01 2.81
C SER A 230 21.92 8.59 1.56
N ASP A 231 23.21 8.31 1.35
CA ASP A 231 23.95 8.76 0.16
C ASP A 231 23.31 8.24 -1.14
N LEU A 232 22.93 6.96 -1.18
CA LEU A 232 22.28 6.37 -2.35
C LEU A 232 20.88 6.94 -2.60
N MET A 233 20.14 7.32 -1.55
CA MET A 233 18.86 8.01 -1.71
C MET A 233 19.04 9.34 -2.42
N VAL A 234 20.00 10.16 -1.97
CA VAL A 234 20.28 11.46 -2.59
C VAL A 234 20.61 11.28 -4.07
N LEU A 235 21.50 10.33 -4.39
CA LEU A 235 21.87 10.04 -5.79
C LEU A 235 20.70 9.53 -6.64
N ASN A 236 19.74 8.82 -6.05
CA ASN A 236 18.58 8.32 -6.80
C ASN A 236 17.46 9.34 -6.95
N VAL A 237 17.30 10.25 -6.00
CA VAL A 237 16.38 11.40 -6.12
C VAL A 237 16.93 12.36 -7.18
N GLU A 238 18.20 12.73 -7.08
CA GLU A 238 18.90 13.62 -8.02
C GLU A 238 19.55 12.84 -9.17
N LYS A 239 18.85 11.83 -9.71
CA LYS A 239 19.41 10.93 -10.71
C LYS A 239 19.86 11.66 -11.98
N GLU A 240 19.14 12.72 -12.37
CA GLU A 240 19.49 13.48 -13.58
C GLU A 240 20.79 14.28 -13.38
N GLU A 241 20.98 14.93 -12.22
CA GLU A 241 22.23 15.60 -11.89
C GLU A 241 23.37 14.60 -11.67
N ALA A 242 23.09 13.47 -11.03
CA ALA A 242 24.06 12.42 -10.78
C ALA A 242 24.63 11.80 -12.09
N LYS A 243 23.84 11.76 -13.17
CA LYS A 243 24.33 11.34 -14.50
C LYS A 243 25.36 12.31 -15.08
N CYS A 244 25.32 13.59 -14.69
CA CYS A 244 26.27 14.60 -15.16
C CYS A 244 27.61 14.54 -14.39
N ILE A 245 27.69 13.77 -13.30
CA ILE A 245 28.91 13.62 -12.52
C ILE A 245 29.91 12.74 -13.30
N ASP A 246 31.13 13.27 -13.47
CA ASP A 246 32.24 12.55 -14.07
C ASP A 246 32.79 11.50 -13.08
N LEU A 247 32.52 10.23 -13.37
CA LEU A 247 32.94 9.11 -12.54
C LEU A 247 34.48 8.98 -12.46
N TYR A 248 35.21 9.37 -13.50
CA TYR A 248 36.68 9.28 -13.48
C TYR A 248 37.25 10.29 -12.47
N LYS A 249 36.76 11.53 -12.49
CA LYS A 249 37.12 12.54 -11.47
C LYS A 249 36.71 12.11 -10.08
N ALA A 250 35.55 11.46 -9.92
CA ALA A 250 35.12 10.96 -8.62
C ALA A 250 36.05 9.85 -8.09
N VAL A 251 36.52 8.95 -8.95
CA VAL A 251 37.50 7.91 -8.61
C VAL A 251 38.85 8.53 -8.25
N ASP A 252 39.30 9.54 -8.99
CA ASP A 252 40.55 10.27 -8.69
C ASP A 252 40.47 11.04 -7.37
N ALA A 253 39.35 11.72 -7.10
CA ALA A 253 39.12 12.35 -5.82
C ALA A 253 39.12 11.30 -4.69
N PHE A 254 38.43 10.18 -4.88
CA PHE A 254 38.40 9.09 -3.92
C PHE A 254 39.77 8.44 -3.70
N SER A 255 40.60 8.33 -4.74
CA SER A 255 41.96 7.79 -4.67
C SER A 255 42.84 8.67 -3.77
N ASN A 256 42.68 10.00 -3.87
CA ASN A 256 43.42 10.98 -3.09
C ASN A 256 42.99 11.11 -1.61
N ILE A 257 41.75 10.74 -1.25
CA ILE A 257 41.23 10.90 0.14
C ILE A 257 41.98 10.03 1.17
N LYS A 258 42.49 8.86 0.77
CA LYS A 258 43.24 7.95 1.67
C LYS A 258 44.41 7.33 0.93
N GLN A 259 45.59 7.33 1.54
CA GLN A 259 46.70 6.50 1.07
C GLN A 259 46.32 5.03 1.19
N ARG A 260 46.26 4.35 0.03
CA ARG A 260 45.97 2.91 -0.08
C ARG A 260 47.27 2.16 -0.41
N ARG A 261 47.34 0.88 -0.01
CA ARG A 261 48.49 0.01 -0.34
C ARG A 261 48.70 -0.17 -1.85
N TYR A 262 47.62 -0.10 -2.63
CA TYR A 262 47.66 -0.15 -4.08
C TYR A 262 47.05 1.14 -4.65
N PRO A 263 47.75 1.86 -5.54
CA PRO A 263 47.21 3.04 -6.18
C PRO A 263 46.10 2.63 -7.15
N LEU A 264 44.96 3.32 -7.07
CA LEU A 264 43.93 3.29 -8.11
C LEU A 264 44.46 4.19 -9.23
N LYS A 265 45.05 3.59 -10.26
CA LYS A 265 45.42 4.25 -11.52
C LYS A 265 44.40 3.88 -12.58
#